data_AF-A0A509KZG1-F1
#
_entry.id   AF-A0A509KZG1-F1
#
_cell.length_a   1.000
_cell.length_b   1.000
_cell.length_c   1.000
_cell.angle_alpha   90.00
_cell.angle_beta   90.00
_cell.angle_gamma   90.00
#
_symmetry.space_group_name_H-M   'P 1'
#
loop_
_entity.id
_entity.type
_entity.pdbx_description
1 polymer ?
#
loop_
_entity_poly.entity_id
_entity_poly.type
_entity_poly.pdbx_seq_one_letter_code
_entity_poly.pdbx_strand_id
1 'polypeptide(L)' 'ESSHAIAYATKLAGGMSSDQSVLVNLSGRGDKDIHTVAALEGIEV' A
#
# COMPACT_ATOMS: atom_id res chain seq x y z
N GLU A 1 4.07 -2.18 6.26
CA GLU A 1 5.34 -2.21 5.50
C GLU A 1 5.13 -2.03 4.00
N SER A 2 4.46 -2.97 3.31
CA SER A 2 4.21 -2.88 1.86
C SER A 2 3.35 -1.68 1.44
N SER A 3 2.62 -1.07 2.39
CA SER A 3 1.90 0.19 2.22
C SER A 3 2.79 1.34 1.74
N HIS A 4 4.06 1.41 2.20
CA HIS A 4 5.01 2.43 1.73
C HIS A 4 5.37 2.24 0.25
N ALA A 5 5.55 0.99 -0.19
CA ALA A 5 5.87 0.66 -1.57
C ALA A 5 4.70 1.01 -2.50
N ILE A 6 3.46 0.70 -2.10
CA ILE A 6 2.26 1.09 -2.85
C ILE A 6 2.14 2.62 -2.93
N ALA A 7 2.30 3.34 -1.81
CA ALA A 7 2.19 4.80 -1.80
C ALA A 7 3.22 5.47 -2.73
N TYR A 8 4.44 4.95 -2.81
CA TYR A 8 5.44 5.43 -3.76
C TYR A 8 5.11 5.04 -5.20
N ALA A 9 4.66 3.81 -5.43
CA ALA A 9 4.28 3.33 -6.77
C ALA A 9 3.16 4.18 -7.38
N THR A 10 2.17 4.63 -6.59
CA THR A 10 1.12 5.54 -7.06
C THR A 10 1.70 6.89 -7.52
N LYS A 11 2.65 7.45 -6.77
CA LYS A 11 3.33 8.70 -7.16
C LYS A 11 4.17 8.53 -8.42
N LEU A 12 4.91 7.42 -8.51
CA LEU A 12 5.74 7.09 -9.66
C LEU A 12 4.89 6.90 -10.92
N ALA A 13 3.81 6.12 -10.83
CA ALA A 13 2.91 5.85 -11.95
C ALA A 13 2.24 7.12 -12.50
N GLY A 14 2.02 8.15 -11.66
CA GLY A 14 1.47 9.43 -12.10
C GLY A 14 2.35 10.20 -13.11
N GLY A 15 3.63 9.85 -13.23
CA GLY A 15 4.56 10.41 -14.22
C GLY A 15 4.91 9.48 -15.38
N MET A 16 4.31 8.28 -15.45
CA MET A 16 4.62 7.26 -16.46
C MET A 16 3.63 7.31 -17.63
N SER A 17 4.03 6.76 -18.78
CA SER A 17 3.11 6.56 -19.89
C SER A 17 2.21 5.36 -19.63
N SER A 18 1.01 5.36 -20.23
CA SER A 18 -0.04 4.37 -19.95
C SER A 18 0.30 2.94 -20.40
N ASP A 19 1.30 2.77 -21.25
CA ASP A 19 1.80 1.48 -21.73
C ASP A 19 2.89 0.86 -20.82
N GLN A 20 3.44 1.64 -19.88
CA GLN A 20 4.43 1.17 -18.95
C GLN A 20 3.78 0.44 -17.76
N SER A 21 4.48 -0.54 -17.20
CA SER A 21 4.02 -1.32 -16.06
C SER A 21 4.96 -1.19 -14.86
N VAL A 22 4.41 -1.20 -13.65
CA VAL A 22 5.15 -1.18 -12.38
C VAL A 22 4.91 -2.48 -11.62
N LEU A 23 5.97 -3.22 -11.31
CA LEU A 23 5.91 -4.39 -10.45
C LEU A 23 6.24 -3.98 -9.01
N VAL A 24 5.32 -4.25 -8.08
CA VAL A 24 5.48 -3.93 -6.66
C VAL A 24 5.51 -5.22 -5.86
N ASN A 25 6.52 -5.38 -4.99
CA ASN A 25 6.59 -6.52 -4.09
C ASN A 25 5.69 -6.30 -2.85
N LEU A 26 4.75 -7.23 -2.63
CA LEU A 26 3.96 -7.31 -1.41
C LEU A 26 4.66 -8.23 -0.42
N SER A 27 5.55 -7.64 0.39
CA SER A 27 6.40 -8.35 1.33
C SER A 27 5.67 -9.05 2.48
N GLY A 28 4.37 -8.79 2.69
CA GLY A 28 3.57 -9.44 3.73
C GLY A 28 2.08 -9.18 3.60
N ARG A 29 1.27 -9.89 4.40
CA ARG A 29 -0.21 -9.85 4.34
C ARG A 29 -0.84 -8.72 5.17
N GLY A 30 -0.17 -8.25 6.22
CA GLY A 30 -0.63 -7.10 7.03
C GLY A 30 -1.53 -7.43 8.24
N ASP A 31 -1.74 -8.70 8.61
CA ASP A 31 -2.63 -9.04 9.75
C ASP A 31 -2.16 -8.46 11.07
N LYS A 32 -0.83 -8.33 11.25
CA LYS A 32 -0.25 -7.72 12.45
C LYS A 32 -0.74 -6.27 12.64
N ASP A 33 -1.03 -5.58 11.54
CA ASP A 33 -1.33 -4.16 11.55
C ASP A 33 -2.84 -3.88 11.59
N ILE A 34 -3.71 -4.90 11.48
CA ILE A 34 -5.16 -4.70 11.35
C ILE A 34 -5.76 -3.99 12.56
N HIS A 35 -5.38 -4.38 13.77
CA HIS A 35 -5.86 -3.75 15.00
C HIS A 35 -5.33 -2.32 15.15
N THR A 36 -4.09 -2.07 14.71
CA THR A 36 -3.50 -0.74 14.73
C THR A 36 -4.26 0.20 13.79
N VAL A 37 -4.52 -0.24 12.56
CA VAL A 37 -5.25 0.56 11.56
C VAL A 37 -6.68 0.78 12.01
N ALA A 38 -7.36 -0.26 12.48
CA ALA A 38 -8.75 -0.12 12.91
C ALA A 38 -8.91 0.82 14.11
N ALA A 39 -8.01 0.78 15.09
CA ALA A 39 -8.02 1.74 16.19
C ALA A 39 -7.82 3.19 15.72
N LEU A 40 -6.96 3.41 14.71
CA LEU A 40 -6.73 4.74 14.12
C LEU A 40 -7.94 5.24 13.32
N GLU A 41 -8.61 4.34 12.60
CA GLU A 41 -9.76 4.65 11.75
C GLU A 41 -11.10 4.60 12.51
N GLY A 42 -11.09 4.27 13.81
CA GLY A 42 -12.30 4.13 14.62
C GLY A 42 -13.19 2.95 14.22
N ILE A 43 -12.60 1.90 13.66
CA ILE A 43 -13.28 0.68 13.20
C ILE A 43 -13.26 -0.35 14.34
N GLU A 44 -14.40 -0.97 14.66
CA GLU A 44 -14.44 -2.17 15.49
C GLU A 44 -14.05 -3.40 14.64
N VAL A 45 -13.10 -4.20 15.15
CA VAL A 45 -12.56 -5.42 14.52
C VAL A 45 -13.01 -6.66 15.27
#